data_AF-A0A5N7JT90-F1
#
_entry.id   AF-A0A5N7JT90-F1
#
_cell.length_a   1.000
_cell.length_b   1.000
_cell.length_c   1.000
_cell.angle_alpha   90.00
_cell.angle_beta   90.00
_cell.angle_gamma   90.00
#
_symmetry.space_group_name_H-M   'P 1'
#
loop_
_entity.id
_entity.type
_entity.pdbx_description
1 polymer ?
#
loop_
_entity_poly.entity_id
_entity_poly.type
_entity_poly.pdbx_seq_one_letter_code
_entity_poly.pdbx_strand_id
1 'polypeptide(L)'
;MNGPLPTMQEASQEAEFQLCAAKDVLEWQHALIKAIHLDHLHNGGEGIGTLFEVAKYFSDTGFGGVYSAIDEFKHLGESAPQNTQSEIVARETGGDQ
;
A
#
# COMPACT_ATOMS: atom_id res chain seq x y z
N MET A 1 -10.50 18.10 -8.04
CA MET A 1 -10.16 17.59 -9.38
C MET A 1 -11.34 16.75 -9.85
N ASN A 2 -11.92 17.03 -11.02
CA ASN A 2 -13.03 16.28 -11.61
C ASN A 2 -12.49 15.36 -12.72
N GLY A 3 -11.60 14.44 -12.35
CA GLY A 3 -11.16 13.35 -13.23
C GLY A 3 -12.09 12.14 -13.08
N PRO A 4 -12.21 11.28 -14.10
CA PRO A 4 -12.89 10.00 -13.94
C PRO A 4 -12.24 9.21 -12.79
N LEU A 5 -13.07 8.52 -11.99
CA LEU A 5 -12.59 7.63 -10.93
C LEU A 5 -11.72 6.52 -11.55
N PRO A 6 -10.63 6.11 -10.90
CA PRO A 6 -9.79 5.03 -11.40
C PRO A 6 -10.57 3.72 -11.44
N THR A 7 -10.19 2.86 -12.38
CA THR A 7 -10.72 1.49 -12.45
C THR A 7 -10.17 0.65 -11.29
N MET A 8 -10.87 -0.44 -10.96
CA MET A 8 -10.42 -1.40 -9.95
C MET A 8 -9.02 -1.97 -10.25
N GLN A 9 -8.71 -2.16 -11.53
CA GLN A 9 -7.39 -2.61 -11.95
C GLN A 9 -6.31 -1.56 -11.65
N GLU A 10 -6.53 -0.31 -12.05
CA GLU A 10 -5.59 0.79 -11.79
C GLU A 10 -5.36 1.00 -10.30
N ALA A 11 -6.43 1.01 -9.49
CA ALA A 11 -6.30 1.14 -8.04
C ALA A 11 -5.57 -0.05 -7.39
N SER A 12 -5.77 -1.27 -7.90
CA SER A 12 -5.05 -2.45 -7.41
C SER A 12 -3.55 -2.39 -7.71
N GLN A 13 -3.17 -1.90 -8.90
CA GLN A 13 -1.79 -1.76 -9.33
C GLN A 13 -1.09 -0.65 -8.53
N GLU A 14 -1.79 0.47 -8.28
CA GLU A 14 -1.27 1.55 -7.45
C GLU A 14 -1.08 1.09 -6.00
N ALA A 15 -2.04 0.36 -5.43
CA ALA A 15 -1.90 -0.19 -4.08
C ALA A 15 -0.71 -1.15 -3.97
N GLU A 16 -0.51 -2.03 -4.96
CA GLU A 16 0.66 -2.92 -5.02
C GLU A 16 1.98 -2.14 -5.13
N PHE A 17 2.02 -1.11 -5.98
CA PHE A 17 3.18 -0.24 -6.12
C PHE A 17 3.52 0.47 -4.80
N GLN A 18 2.53 1.06 -4.14
CA GLN A 18 2.73 1.75 -2.87
C GLN A 18 3.19 0.79 -1.77
N LEU A 19 2.67 -0.45 -1.73
CA LEU A 19 3.12 -1.48 -0.80
C LEU A 19 4.58 -1.88 -1.05
N CYS A 20 5.00 -2.02 -2.31
CA CYS A 20 6.40 -2.26 -2.66
C CYS A 20 7.30 -1.10 -2.21
N ALA A 21 6.91 0.14 -2.48
CA ALA A 21 7.64 1.32 -2.04
C ALA A 21 7.75 1.38 -0.49
N ALA A 22 6.68 1.00 0.22
CA ALA A 22 6.69 0.93 1.68
C ALA A 22 7.71 -0.10 2.19
N LYS A 23 7.76 -1.27 1.54
CA LYS A 23 8.72 -2.30 1.88
C LYS A 23 10.16 -1.80 1.72
N ASP A 24 10.47 -1.12 0.62
CA ASP A 24 11.81 -0.57 0.37
C ASP A 24 12.21 0.46 1.45
N VAL A 25 11.27 1.33 1.85
CA VAL A 25 11.50 2.30 2.94
C VAL A 25 11.79 1.58 4.28
N LEU A 26 11.07 0.50 4.60
CA LEU A 26 11.34 -0.30 5.80
C LEU A 26 12.74 -0.95 5.75
N GLU A 27 13.15 -1.45 4.59
CA GLU A 27 14.49 -2.01 4.40
C GLU A 27 15.58 -0.95 4.59
N TRP A 28 15.37 0.27 4.08
CA TRP A 28 16.29 1.39 4.28
C TRP A 28 16.36 1.86 5.73
N GLN A 29 15.23 1.94 6.43
CA GLN A 29 15.20 2.27 7.86
C GLN A 29 15.96 1.21 8.68
N HIS A 30 15.77 -0.07 8.37
CA HIS A 30 16.51 -1.15 9.02
C HIS A 30 18.03 -1.03 8.75
N ALA A 31 18.43 -0.76 7.51
CA ALA A 31 19.83 -0.54 7.17
C ALA A 31 20.43 0.67 7.91
N LEU A 32 19.68 1.77 8.05
CA LEU A 32 20.11 2.96 8.76
C LEU A 32 20.33 2.69 10.25
N ILE A 33 19.43 1.96 10.90
CA ILE A 33 19.61 1.56 12.31
C ILE A 33 20.88 0.73 12.48
N LYS A 34 21.14 -0.21 11.56
CA LYS A 34 22.38 -0.99 11.56
C LYS A 34 23.62 -0.10 11.38
N ALA A 35 23.55 0.88 10.50
CA ALA A 35 24.64 1.83 10.29
C ALA A 35 24.93 2.67 11.55
N ILE A 36 23.89 3.18 12.22
CA ILE A 36 24.03 3.89 13.50
C ILE A 36 24.68 3.00 14.56
N HIS A 37 24.24 1.74 14.66
CA HIS A 37 24.83 0.79 15.61
C HIS A 37 26.30 0.51 15.32
N LEU A 38 26.67 0.29 14.06
CA LEU A 38 28.04 0.05 13.65
C LEU A 38 28.93 1.28 13.85
N ASP A 39 28.43 2.48 13.55
CA ASP A 39 29.15 3.73 13.76
C ASP A 39 29.42 3.98 15.25
N HIS A 40 28.43 3.70 16.11
CA HIS A 40 28.62 3.73 17.56
C HIS A 40 29.68 2.72 18.03
N LEU A 41 29.64 1.49 17.51
CA LEU A 41 30.54 0.41 17.93
C LEU A 41 31.98 0.60 17.46
N HIS A 42 32.18 1.12 16.24
CA HIS A 42 33.49 1.14 15.58
C HIS A 42 34.12 2.52 15.42
N ASN A 43 33.30 3.57 15.33
CA ASN A 43 33.76 4.94 15.08
C ASN A 43 33.44 5.89 16.25
N GLY A 44 33.03 5.35 17.41
CA GLY A 44 32.69 6.16 18.59
C GLY A 44 31.48 7.09 18.40
N GLY A 45 30.69 6.88 17.34
CA GLY A 45 29.51 7.69 17.04
C GLY A 45 29.77 9.00 16.28
N GLU A 46 30.94 9.17 15.65
CA GLU A 46 31.27 10.37 14.86
C GLU A 46 30.26 10.65 13.72
N GLY A 47 29.69 9.60 13.13
CA GLY A 47 28.72 9.68 12.03
C GLY A 47 27.26 9.80 12.47
N ILE A 48 26.95 9.65 13.76
CA ILE A 48 25.56 9.60 14.27
C ILE A 48 24.77 10.85 13.90
N GLY A 49 25.39 12.04 13.92
CA GLY A 49 24.71 13.30 13.56
C GLY A 49 24.16 13.29 12.13
N THR A 50 24.98 12.88 11.17
CA THR A 50 24.57 12.77 9.76
C THR A 50 23.52 11.67 9.57
N LEU A 51 23.71 10.52 10.22
CA LEU A 51 22.75 9.40 10.15
C LEU A 51 21.39 9.77 10.77
N PHE A 52 21.39 10.63 11.79
CA PHE A 52 20.16 11.14 12.41
C PHE A 52 19.39 12.08 11.47
N GLU A 53 20.06 12.93 10.69
CA GLU A 53 19.40 13.74 9.66
C GLU A 53 18.78 12.88 8.56
N VAL A 54 19.41 11.77 8.19
CA VAL A 54 18.81 10.78 7.27
C VAL A 54 17.57 10.13 7.89
N ALA A 55 17.59 9.83 9.19
CA ALA A 55 16.44 9.28 9.89
C ALA A 55 15.24 10.25 9.91
N LYS A 56 15.52 11.55 10.13
CA LYS A 56 14.48 12.61 10.06
C LYS A 56 13.87 12.68 8.67
N TYR A 57 14.69 12.69 7.62
CA TYR A 57 14.20 12.73 6.25
C TYR A 57 13.22 11.58 5.96
N PHE A 58 13.54 10.35 6.38
CA PHE A 58 12.63 9.22 6.23
C PHE A 58 11.33 9.35 7.03
N SER A 59 11.39 9.94 8.22
CA SER A 59 10.19 10.22 9.03
C SER A 59 9.28 11.24 8.36
N ASP A 60 9.86 12.29 7.77
CA ASP A 60 9.10 13.38 7.13
C ASP A 60 8.47 12.95 5.79
N THR A 61 9.11 12.02 5.07
CA THR A 61 8.56 11.49 3.81
C THR A 61 7.51 10.39 4.02
N GLY A 62 7.56 9.64 5.13
CA GLY A 62 6.49 8.76 5.64
C GLY A 62 5.92 7.69 4.68
N PHE A 63 4.83 7.03 5.12
CA PHE A 63 4.07 6.02 4.36
C PHE A 63 2.73 6.56 3.80
N GLY A 64 2.62 7.88 3.60
CA GLY A 64 1.33 8.54 3.30
C GLY A 64 0.60 7.98 2.08
N GLY A 65 1.32 7.66 1.00
CA GLY A 65 0.74 7.11 -0.23
C GLY A 65 0.13 5.71 -0.07
N VAL A 66 0.64 4.91 0.86
CA VAL A 66 0.19 3.53 1.10
C VAL A 66 -1.23 3.50 1.66
N TYR A 67 -1.49 4.32 2.68
CA TYR A 67 -2.82 4.38 3.30
C TYR A 67 -3.88 4.88 2.32
N SER A 68 -3.56 5.92 1.56
CA SER A 68 -4.47 6.46 0.54
C SER A 68 -4.77 5.45 -0.57
N ALA A 69 -3.77 4.74 -1.10
CA ALA A 69 -3.99 3.76 -2.16
C ALA A 69 -4.79 2.53 -1.68
N ILE A 70 -4.56 2.08 -0.43
CA ILE A 70 -5.35 1.00 0.17
C ILE A 70 -6.80 1.43 0.37
N ASP A 71 -7.05 2.65 0.85
CA ASP A 71 -8.41 3.14 1.07
C ASP A 71 -9.15 3.37 -0.26
N GLU A 72 -8.47 3.85 -1.30
CA GLU A 72 -9.03 3.97 -2.65
C GLU A 72 -9.39 2.59 -3.23
N PHE A 73 -8.49 1.61 -3.09
CA PHE A 73 -8.75 0.23 -3.50
C PHE A 73 -9.96 -0.39 -2.77
N LYS A 74 -10.06 -0.20 -1.45
CA LYS A 74 -11.20 -0.68 -0.66
C LYS A 74 -12.51 -0.03 -1.11
N HIS A 75 -12.52 1.29 -1.28
CA HIS A 75 -13.72 2.03 -1.64
C HIS A 75 -14.28 1.57 -3.00
N LEU A 76 -13.41 1.29 -3.97
CA LEU A 76 -13.80 0.72 -5.26
C LEU A 76 -14.32 -0.72 -5.13
N GLY A 77 -13.71 -1.54 -4.26
CA GLY A 77 -14.16 -2.90 -3.97
C GLY A 77 -15.53 -2.96 -3.30
N GLU A 78 -15.82 -2.03 -2.38
CA GLU A 78 -17.13 -1.90 -1.72
C GLU A 78 -18.22 -1.41 -2.68
N SER A 79 -17.84 -0.64 -3.70
CA SER A 79 -18.74 -0.07 -4.70
C SER A 79 -18.97 -0.98 -5.92
N ALA A 80 -18.25 -2.10 -6.03
CA ALA A 80 -18.38 -3.02 -7.15
C ALA A 80 -19.70 -3.80 -7.07
N PRO A 81 -20.47 -3.91 -8.17
CA PRO A 81 -21.68 -4.72 -8.19
C PRO A 81 -21.32 -6.18 -7.90
N GLN A 82 -21.72 -6.66 -6.72
CA GLN A 82 -21.71 -8.08 -6.39
C GLN A 82 -22.65 -8.76 -7.38
N ASN A 83 -22.10 -9.52 -8.33
CA ASN A 83 -22.89 -10.25 -9.29
C ASN A 83 -23.67 -11.34 -8.52
N THR A 84 -24.88 -11.02 -8.03
CA THR A 84 -25.84 -11.98 -7.48
C THR A 84 -26.40 -12.82 -8.61
N GLN A 85 -25.55 -13.61 -9.24
CA GLN A 85 -25.96 -14.64 -10.18
C GLN A 85 -26.40 -15.87 -9.39
N SER A 86 -27.57 -15.76 -8.76
CA SER A 86 -28.39 -16.88 -8.32
C SER A 86 -29.84 -16.61 -8.75
N GLU A 87 -30.02 -16.24 -10.02
CA GLU A 87 -31.35 -16.07 -10.60
C GLU A 87 -31.40 -16.61 -12.04
N ILE A 88 -30.82 -17.80 -12.26
CA ILE A 88 -31.08 -18.61 -13.47
C ILE A 88 -31.24 -20.09 -13.07
N VAL A 89 -32.14 -20.39 -12.12
CA VAL A 89 -32.70 -21.76 -11.94
C VAL A 89 -34.15 -21.65 -11.44
N ALA A 90 -35.01 -20.91 -12.17
CA ALA A 90 -36.46 -20.88 -11.87
C ALA A 90 -37.37 -20.77 -13.13
N ARG A 91 -36.82 -21.09 -14.30
CA ARG A 91 -37.56 -21.36 -15.55
C ARG A 91 -36.76 -22.48 -16.18
N GLU A 92 -37.06 -23.74 -15.93
CA GLU A 92 -38.01 -24.53 -16.70
C GLU A 92 -38.35 -25.79 -15.90
N THR A 93 -39.56 -25.88 -15.35
CA THR A 93 -40.30 -27.14 -15.10
C THR A 93 -41.67 -26.75 -14.56
N GLY A 94 -42.49 -26.25 -15.49
CA GLY A 94 -43.87 -25.84 -15.24
C GLY A 94 -44.61 -25.75 -16.56
N GLY A 95 -44.83 -26.92 -17.17
CA GLY A 95 -45.66 -27.11 -18.35
C GLY A 95 -46.34 -28.47 -18.25
N ASP A 96 -47.50 -28.49 -17.60
CA ASP A 96 -48.46 -29.59 -17.61
C ASP A 96 -48.98 -29.82 -19.04
N GLN A 97 -48.88 -31.05 -19.55
CA GLN A 97 -49.99 -31.88 -20.09
C GLN A 97 -49.46 -33.17 -20.72
#